data_AF-A0A1B9N8T1-F1
#
_entry.id   AF-A0A1B9N8T1-F1
#
_cell.length_a   1.000
_cell.length_b   1.000
_cell.length_c   1.000
_cell.angle_alpha   90.00
_cell.angle_beta   90.00
_cell.angle_gamma   90.00
#
_symmetry.space_group_name_H-M   'P 1'
#
loop_
_entity.id
_entity.type
_entity.pdbx_description
1 polymer ?
#
loop_
_entity_poly.entity_id
_entity_poly.type
_entity_poly.pdbx_seq_one_letter_code
_entity_poly.pdbx_strand_id
1 'polypeptide(L)'
;MAKISGVLTDGAGNIINNCTIELYAKKTTNKVLTQTQAFQVANNGSYMMNVLPCDYDVKLIINGFPPKKLGTIQVFSDSKDGTLNDFLLNPLESEITPEILQQVIDARNHANKSAEKAADSERNSKTSETNAKVSADNAKASENNAFNSAQSARESATTATNANTSAKSHSDSAKSYADSASASATESRNSAEQSSNSANAAKVSEDKAKTSEQNAKKSADDAKNWASTIDNSNFIKKTGEENQSINGSIDVKKLTEQGQRVYSPNNKPTADDIGTVPAIKEVVNDSPIYKVGAHIVVKDMIGDQRLMPFRRDELPFGWYFRNGDNFLLDSPHGRALNSLSANYKNDHRITIKTINGKQYINVPTAFAPDGRGYFERAVNGINRQVGSTEDDAIRNIYGQQGVRGGVDASIDINGGFTPYTYVFSYSRGVGKQAIVVQDYNSLAESVISTFDASRIVPTAHENRPLNIGMTPVIYLGV
;
A
#
# COMPACT_ATOMS: atom_id res chain seq x y z
N MET A 1 64.33 36.87 46.79
CA MET A 1 65.23 38.04 46.84
C MET A 1 65.12 38.64 45.46
N ALA A 2 64.76 39.92 45.37
CA ALA A 2 64.57 40.58 44.08
C ALA A 2 65.74 41.52 43.82
N LYS A 3 66.20 41.58 42.57
CA LYS A 3 67.21 42.53 42.12
C LYS A 3 66.52 43.84 41.74
N ILE A 4 66.83 44.90 42.48
CA ILE A 4 66.36 46.25 42.20
C ILE A 4 67.48 47.01 41.50
N SER A 5 67.33 47.26 40.21
CA SER A 5 68.37 47.91 39.40
C SER A 5 67.81 48.78 38.29
N GLY A 6 68.49 49.88 37.96
CA GLY A 6 68.08 50.80 36.92
C GLY A 6 68.99 52.02 36.83
N VAL A 7 68.51 53.08 36.19
CA VAL A 7 69.15 54.40 36.13
C VAL A 7 68.20 55.43 36.73
N LEU A 8 68.68 56.25 37.68
CA LEU A 8 67.92 57.35 38.26
C LEU A 8 67.96 58.56 37.33
N THR A 9 66.79 59.04 36.94
CA THR A 9 66.61 60.25 36.15
C THR A 9 65.68 61.23 36.85
N ASP A 10 65.85 62.53 36.60
CA ASP A 10 64.91 63.56 37.05
C ASP A 10 63.64 63.62 36.17
N GLY A 11 62.73 64.54 36.49
CA GLY A 11 61.49 64.73 35.73
C GLY A 11 61.68 65.27 34.31
N ALA A 12 62.90 65.65 33.93
CA ALA A 12 63.28 66.05 32.57
C ALA A 12 64.09 64.95 31.84
N GLY A 13 64.32 63.80 32.48
CA GLY A 13 65.08 62.67 31.92
C GLY A 13 66.60 62.79 32.08
N ASN A 14 67.11 63.79 32.81
CA ASN A 14 68.55 63.91 33.07
C ASN A 14 68.99 62.95 34.17
N ILE A 15 70.20 62.39 34.03
CA ILE A 15 70.78 61.45 34.99
C ILE A 15 71.06 62.14 36.34
N ILE A 16 70.60 61.54 37.43
CA ILE A 16 70.91 62.00 38.79
C ILE A 16 72.21 61.34 39.28
N ASN A 17 73.31 62.08 39.24
CA ASN A 17 74.62 61.61 39.68
C ASN A 17 74.89 61.85 41.17
N ASN A 18 75.83 61.07 41.73
CA ASN A 18 76.29 61.19 43.12
C ASN A 18 75.15 61.14 44.16
N CYS A 19 74.23 60.21 43.96
CA CYS A 19 73.12 59.97 44.89
C CYS A 19 73.22 58.58 45.54
N THR A 20 72.63 58.44 46.73
CA THR A 20 72.53 57.19 47.47
C THR A 20 71.06 56.84 47.67
N ILE A 21 70.68 55.62 47.30
CA ILE A 21 69.36 55.06 47.60
C ILE A 21 69.48 54.27 48.89
N GLU A 22 68.63 54.55 49.87
CA GLU A 22 68.55 53.83 51.14
C GLU A 22 67.16 53.18 51.30
N LEU A 23 67.15 51.91 51.71
CA LEU A 23 65.96 51.14 52.01
C LEU A 23 65.93 50.79 53.50
N TYR A 24 64.96 51.33 54.23
CA TYR A 24 64.80 51.10 55.67
C TYR A 24 63.72 50.07 55.93
N ALA A 25 64.07 48.92 56.50
CA ALA A 25 63.09 47.88 56.83
C ALA A 25 62.09 48.38 57.89
N LYS A 26 60.78 48.33 57.57
CA LYS A 26 59.69 48.78 58.46
C LYS A 26 59.27 47.73 59.49
N LYS A 27 59.57 46.45 59.22
CA LYS A 27 59.25 45.31 60.09
C LYS A 27 60.40 44.32 60.13
N THR A 28 60.48 43.55 61.21
CA THR A 28 61.39 42.39 61.28
C THR A 28 60.74 41.19 60.58
N THR A 29 61.46 40.57 59.66
CA THR A 29 61.12 39.29 59.02
C THR A 29 62.10 38.20 59.49
N ASN A 30 61.88 36.95 59.07
CA ASN A 30 62.81 35.86 59.35
C ASN A 30 64.21 36.04 58.72
N LYS A 31 64.40 37.04 57.84
CA LYS A 31 65.67 37.31 57.13
C LYS A 31 66.14 38.77 57.21
N VAL A 32 65.33 39.70 57.72
CA VAL A 32 65.62 41.14 57.78
C VAL A 32 65.17 41.70 59.13
N LEU A 33 66.03 42.42 59.84
CA LEU A 33 65.68 43.06 61.11
C LEU A 33 65.16 44.48 60.87
N THR A 34 64.15 44.92 61.63
CA THR A 34 63.69 46.32 61.60
C THR A 34 64.85 47.28 61.93
N GLN A 35 64.82 48.49 61.37
CA GLN A 35 65.90 49.51 61.49
C GLN A 35 67.24 49.17 60.83
N THR A 36 67.35 48.04 60.11
CA THR A 36 68.49 47.80 59.21
C THR A 36 68.28 48.52 57.87
N GLN A 37 69.39 48.96 57.27
CA GLN A 37 69.39 49.68 56.00
C GLN A 37 70.17 48.91 54.93
N ALA A 38 69.61 48.83 53.72
CA ALA A 38 70.37 48.52 52.51
C ALA A 38 70.63 49.84 51.78
N PHE A 39 71.86 50.10 51.36
CA PHE A 39 72.20 51.30 50.60
C PHE A 39 72.98 50.97 49.34
N GLN A 40 72.77 51.76 48.29
CA GLN A 40 73.55 51.69 47.07
C GLN A 40 73.90 53.10 46.61
N VAL A 41 75.18 53.34 46.37
CA VAL A 41 75.66 54.56 45.73
C VAL A 41 75.50 54.40 44.22
N ALA A 42 74.77 55.32 43.60
CA ALA A 42 74.56 55.29 42.16
C ALA A 42 75.81 55.82 41.43
N ASN A 43 76.33 55.04 40.48
CA ASN A 43 77.44 55.44 39.62
C ASN A 43 76.90 55.82 38.24
N ASN A 44 77.14 57.06 37.81
CA ASN A 44 76.50 57.65 36.63
C ASN A 44 74.95 57.44 36.62
N GLY A 45 74.31 57.60 37.78
CA GLY A 45 72.89 57.34 38.02
C GLY A 45 72.45 55.87 38.00
N SER A 46 73.33 54.93 37.64
CA SER A 46 73.01 53.50 37.69
C SER A 46 73.11 52.95 39.11
N TYR A 47 72.10 52.19 39.52
CA TYR A 47 72.04 51.49 40.79
C TYR A 47 71.68 50.02 40.59
N MET A 48 72.15 49.17 41.49
CA MET A 48 71.80 47.76 41.55
C MET A 48 71.95 47.28 42.99
N MET A 49 70.91 46.68 43.55
CA MET A 49 70.96 46.04 44.86
C MET A 49 70.07 44.80 44.87
N ASN A 50 70.53 43.75 45.54
CA ASN A 50 69.67 42.59 45.80
C ASN A 50 68.95 42.84 47.13
N VAL A 51 67.62 42.80 47.12
CA VAL A 51 66.79 43.15 48.28
C VAL A 51 66.03 41.92 48.77
N LEU A 52 66.07 41.69 50.07
CA LEU A 52 65.36 40.59 50.73
C LEU A 52 63.88 40.96 50.94
N PRO A 53 62.96 39.99 51.04
CA PRO A 53 61.54 40.28 51.23
C PRO A 53 61.25 41.03 52.54
N CYS A 54 60.69 42.24 52.44
CA CYS A 54 60.22 43.09 53.53
C CYS A 54 59.49 44.33 52.96
N ASP A 55 58.90 45.14 53.84
CA ASP A 55 58.38 46.46 53.50
C ASP A 55 59.48 47.48 53.84
N TYR A 56 59.87 48.32 52.88
CA TYR A 56 60.95 49.28 53.05
C TYR A 56 60.48 50.72 52.83
N ASP A 57 60.89 51.63 53.70
CA ASP A 57 60.85 53.07 53.42
C ASP A 57 62.07 53.45 52.56
N VAL A 58 61.82 54.04 51.40
CA VAL A 58 62.85 54.42 50.43
C VAL A 58 63.23 55.88 50.61
N LYS A 59 64.52 56.15 50.76
CA LYS A 59 65.07 57.52 50.77
C LYS A 59 66.11 57.68 49.67
N LEU A 60 66.13 58.86 49.07
CA LEU A 60 67.15 59.31 48.13
C LEU A 60 67.95 60.45 48.75
N ILE A 61 69.26 60.26 48.84
CA ILE A 61 70.20 61.25 49.32
C ILE A 61 71.00 61.76 48.11
N ILE A 62 70.87 63.04 47.80
CA ILE A 62 71.66 63.71 46.75
C ILE A 62 72.62 64.65 47.46
N ASN A 63 73.92 64.60 47.11
CA ASN A 63 74.93 65.42 47.78
C ASN A 63 74.57 66.92 47.72
N GLY A 64 74.58 67.60 48.87
CA GLY A 64 74.17 69.00 49.02
C GLY A 64 72.67 69.25 49.23
N PHE A 65 71.81 68.23 49.21
CA PHE A 65 70.37 68.34 49.47
C PHE A 65 69.94 67.47 50.67
N PRO A 66 68.90 67.88 51.42
CA PRO A 66 68.36 67.04 52.50
C PRO A 66 67.80 65.71 51.94
N PRO A 67 67.88 64.59 52.69
CA PRO A 67 67.32 63.30 52.28
C PRO A 67 65.85 63.40 51.91
N LYS A 68 65.48 62.90 50.73
CA LYS A 68 64.09 62.90 50.25
C LYS A 68 63.48 61.52 50.39
N LYS A 69 62.36 61.39 51.09
CA LYS A 69 61.58 60.15 51.12
C LYS A 69 60.89 59.97 49.77
N LEU A 70 61.19 58.88 49.07
CA LEU A 70 60.61 58.56 47.76
C LEU A 70 59.29 57.79 47.88
N GLY A 71 59.10 57.01 48.94
CA GLY A 71 57.89 56.22 49.16
C GLY A 71 58.15 55.00 50.04
N THR A 72 57.22 54.06 50.03
CA THR A 72 57.38 52.73 50.60
C THR A 72 57.32 51.71 49.47
N ILE A 73 58.16 50.68 49.50
CA ILE A 73 58.09 49.53 48.59
C ILE A 73 57.82 48.25 49.37
N GLN A 74 57.18 47.28 48.73
CA GLN A 74 57.03 45.92 49.25
C GLN A 74 57.77 44.93 48.36
N VAL A 75 58.67 44.16 48.97
CA VAL A 75 59.39 43.07 48.30
C VAL A 75 58.87 41.76 48.88
N PHE A 76 58.29 40.92 48.03
CA PHE A 76 57.82 39.58 48.35
C PHE A 76 58.87 38.52 47.99
N SER A 77 58.66 37.29 48.43
CA SER A 77 59.56 36.17 48.11
C SER A 77 59.64 35.87 46.61
N ASP A 78 58.54 36.11 45.90
CA ASP A 78 58.32 35.88 44.47
C ASP A 78 58.34 37.19 43.65
N SER A 79 58.67 38.33 44.27
CA SER A 79 58.87 39.58 43.54
C SER A 79 59.90 39.40 42.44
N LYS A 80 59.52 39.79 41.21
CA LYS A 80 60.41 39.80 40.05
C LYS A 80 61.44 40.92 40.17
N ASP A 81 62.59 40.74 39.51
CA ASP A 81 63.58 41.80 39.35
C ASP A 81 63.00 43.00 38.59
N GLY A 82 63.42 44.22 38.94
CA GLY A 82 62.85 45.44 38.37
C GLY A 82 63.60 46.71 38.77
N THR A 83 63.13 47.86 38.30
CA THR A 83 63.63 49.18 38.70
C THR A 83 63.01 49.62 40.01
N LEU A 84 63.65 50.55 40.73
CA LEU A 84 63.09 51.15 41.94
C LEU A 84 61.70 51.78 41.68
N ASN A 85 61.49 52.35 40.50
CA ASN A 85 60.19 52.90 40.12
C ASN A 85 59.14 51.78 39.99
N ASP A 86 59.48 50.62 39.41
CA ASP A 86 58.55 49.49 39.32
C ASP A 86 58.06 49.06 40.71
N PHE A 87 58.95 49.04 41.70
CA PHE A 87 58.59 48.73 43.08
C PHE A 87 57.82 49.84 43.79
N LEU A 88 58.07 51.12 43.48
CA LEU A 88 57.36 52.27 44.03
C LEU A 88 55.97 52.46 43.41
N LEU A 89 55.73 51.92 42.23
CA LEU A 89 54.44 51.93 41.52
C LEU A 89 53.56 50.72 41.85
N ASN A 90 54.11 49.69 42.50
CA ASN A 90 53.34 48.52 42.90
C ASN A 90 52.35 48.90 44.02
N PRO A 91 51.08 48.49 43.90
CA PRO A 91 50.10 48.72 44.95
C PRO A 91 50.50 47.99 46.23
N LEU A 92 50.27 48.62 47.38
CA LEU A 92 50.60 48.05 48.68
C LEU A 92 49.56 47.00 49.10
N GLU A 93 49.93 46.02 49.93
CA GLU A 93 48.96 45.07 50.52
C GLU A 93 47.78 45.78 51.22
N SER A 94 48.01 46.97 51.81
CA SER A 94 46.95 47.77 52.43
C SER A 94 45.92 48.33 51.43
N GLU A 95 46.26 48.38 50.15
CA GLU A 95 45.37 48.80 49.07
C GLU A 95 44.53 47.63 48.52
N ILE A 96 44.86 46.37 48.88
CA ILE A 96 44.01 45.20 48.62
C ILE A 96 43.02 45.08 49.78
N THR A 97 41.90 45.79 49.66
CA THR A 97 40.85 45.73 50.69
C THR A 97 39.98 44.47 50.53
N PRO A 98 39.29 44.02 51.60
CA PRO A 98 38.31 42.93 51.51
C PRO A 98 37.25 43.16 50.43
N GLU A 99 36.87 44.42 50.18
CA GLU A 99 35.93 44.80 49.14
C GLU A 99 36.45 44.51 47.74
N ILE A 100 37.74 44.77 47.45
CA ILE A 100 38.35 44.46 46.15
C ILE A 100 38.39 42.95 45.93
N LEU A 101 38.72 42.18 46.98
CA LEU A 101 38.71 40.71 46.90
C LEU A 101 37.30 40.17 46.65
N GLN A 102 36.28 40.76 47.30
CA GLN A 102 34.88 40.39 47.07
C GLN A 102 34.45 40.68 45.63
N GLN A 103 34.82 41.83 45.06
CA GLN A 103 34.54 42.15 43.66
C GLN A 103 35.16 41.12 42.69
N VAL A 104 36.38 40.64 42.98
CA VAL A 104 37.04 39.60 42.17
C VAL A 104 36.31 38.25 42.28
N ILE A 105 35.87 37.87 43.48
CA ILE A 105 35.09 36.64 43.70
C ILE A 105 33.74 36.72 42.99
N ASP A 106 33.06 37.85 43.08
CA ASP A 106 31.77 38.09 42.41
C ASP A 106 31.94 38.06 40.89
N ALA A 107 32.98 38.70 40.36
CA ALA A 107 33.33 38.64 38.94
C ALA A 107 33.58 37.20 38.47
N ARG A 108 34.32 36.39 39.25
CA ARG A 108 34.55 34.96 38.96
C ARG A 108 33.23 34.18 38.96
N ASN A 109 32.38 34.40 39.96
CA ASN A 109 31.10 33.70 40.07
C ASN A 109 30.16 34.10 38.91
N HIS A 110 30.14 35.37 38.51
CA HIS A 110 29.43 35.84 37.32
C HIS A 110 29.97 35.22 36.03
N ALA A 111 31.29 35.08 35.90
CA ALA A 111 31.91 34.41 34.76
C ALA A 111 31.49 32.93 34.68
N ASN A 112 31.52 32.19 35.79
CA ASN A 112 31.08 30.80 35.85
C ASN A 112 29.60 30.65 35.47
N LYS A 113 28.73 31.49 36.03
CA LYS A 113 27.29 31.49 35.70
C LYS A 113 27.04 31.83 34.23
N SER A 114 27.85 32.70 33.65
CA SER A 114 27.77 33.03 32.22
C SER A 114 28.22 31.86 31.34
N ALA A 115 29.25 31.12 31.75
CA ALA A 115 29.70 29.92 31.06
C ALA A 115 28.66 28.79 31.10
N GLU A 116 27.99 28.57 32.24
CA GLU A 116 26.90 27.60 32.38
C GLU A 116 25.73 27.94 31.43
N LYS A 117 25.31 29.22 31.39
CA LYS A 117 24.27 29.68 30.46
C LYS A 117 24.68 29.50 28.99
N ALA A 118 25.96 29.71 28.66
CA ALA A 118 26.47 29.47 27.32
C ALA A 118 26.38 27.97 26.96
N ALA A 119 26.74 27.07 27.88
CA ALA A 119 26.62 25.62 27.69
C ALA A 119 25.16 25.16 27.55
N ASP A 120 24.21 25.76 28.30
CA ASP A 120 22.78 25.51 28.12
C ASP A 120 22.30 26.00 26.75
N SER A 121 22.75 27.18 26.31
CA SER A 121 22.43 27.74 25.00
C SER A 121 22.95 26.87 23.85
N GLU A 122 24.15 26.29 23.99
CA GLU A 122 24.71 25.33 23.04
C GLU A 122 23.85 24.07 22.96
N ARG A 123 23.47 23.48 24.11
CA ARG A 123 22.59 22.30 24.16
C ARG A 123 21.23 22.56 23.52
N ASN A 124 20.64 23.73 23.78
CA ASN A 124 19.37 24.14 23.16
C ASN A 124 19.50 24.33 21.65
N SER A 125 20.64 24.86 21.19
CA SER A 125 20.93 25.01 19.77
C SER A 125 21.06 23.65 19.07
N LYS A 126 21.73 22.68 19.71
CA LYS A 126 21.84 21.31 19.18
C LYS A 126 20.50 20.60 19.10
N THR A 127 19.64 20.81 20.10
CA THR A 127 18.26 20.31 20.09
C THR A 127 17.46 20.94 18.95
N SER A 128 17.61 22.25 18.74
CA SER A 128 16.95 22.97 17.65
C SER A 128 17.40 22.49 16.26
N GLU A 129 18.69 22.22 16.08
CA GLU A 129 19.25 21.62 14.86
C GLU A 129 18.63 20.23 14.59
N THR A 130 18.51 19.41 15.63
CA THR A 130 17.89 18.09 15.54
C THR A 130 16.41 18.19 15.15
N ASN A 131 15.67 19.10 15.77
CA ASN A 131 14.26 19.35 15.46
C ASN A 131 14.07 19.87 14.03
N ALA A 132 14.97 20.73 13.54
CA ALA A 132 14.96 21.22 12.17
C ALA A 132 15.19 20.07 11.17
N LYS A 133 16.13 19.16 11.47
CA LYS A 133 16.36 17.96 10.64
C LYS A 133 15.12 17.06 10.61
N VAL A 134 14.51 16.76 11.75
CA VAL A 134 13.27 15.96 11.82
C VAL A 134 12.14 16.63 11.02
N SER A 135 12.03 17.95 11.10
CA SER A 135 11.03 18.71 10.33
C SER A 135 11.26 18.61 8.83
N ALA A 136 12.52 18.65 8.38
CA ALA A 136 12.87 18.44 6.97
C ALA A 136 12.55 17.01 6.50
N ASP A 137 12.84 16.00 7.32
CA ASP A 137 12.52 14.60 7.02
C ASP A 137 10.99 14.40 6.92
N ASN A 138 10.21 15.01 7.82
CA ASN A 138 8.75 15.00 7.79
C ASN A 138 8.18 15.69 6.54
N ALA A 139 8.77 16.83 6.14
CA ALA A 139 8.37 17.52 4.92
C ALA A 139 8.60 16.64 3.67
N LYS A 140 9.73 15.92 3.63
CA LYS A 140 10.02 14.98 2.53
C LYS A 140 9.05 13.81 2.50
N ALA A 141 8.68 13.26 3.66
CA ALA A 141 7.66 12.22 3.75
C ALA A 141 6.29 12.72 3.24
N SER A 142 5.92 13.96 3.60
CA SER A 142 4.68 14.58 3.14
C SER A 142 4.66 14.80 1.62
N GLU A 143 5.79 15.18 1.02
CA GLU A 143 5.94 15.33 -0.44
C GLU A 143 5.70 13.98 -1.15
N ASN A 144 6.29 12.90 -0.64
CA ASN A 144 6.10 11.55 -1.19
C ASN A 144 4.63 11.09 -1.07
N ASN A 145 3.98 11.38 0.06
CA ASN A 145 2.57 11.05 0.25
C ASN A 145 1.66 11.81 -0.73
N ALA A 146 1.95 13.09 -0.99
CA ALA A 146 1.24 13.88 -1.99
C ALA A 146 1.44 13.33 -3.41
N PHE A 147 2.66 12.90 -3.75
CA PHE A 147 2.96 12.26 -5.03
C PHE A 147 2.16 10.96 -5.22
N ASN A 148 2.17 10.08 -4.22
CA ASN A 148 1.42 8.83 -4.25
C ASN A 148 -0.09 9.07 -4.38
N SER A 149 -0.63 10.05 -3.65
CA SER A 149 -2.04 10.43 -3.74
C SER A 149 -2.41 10.93 -5.14
N ALA A 150 -1.54 11.72 -5.77
CA ALA A 150 -1.73 12.19 -7.13
C ALA A 150 -1.68 11.05 -8.16
N GLN A 151 -0.82 10.04 -7.94
CA GLN A 151 -0.78 8.84 -8.77
C GLN A 151 -2.07 8.02 -8.65
N SER A 152 -2.54 7.74 -7.44
CA SER A 152 -3.79 7.01 -7.21
C SER A 152 -5.00 7.75 -7.82
N ALA A 153 -5.01 9.08 -7.80
CA ALA A 153 -6.04 9.88 -8.45
C ALA A 153 -6.02 9.72 -9.99
N ARG A 154 -4.84 9.64 -10.61
CA ARG A 154 -4.70 9.39 -12.05
C ARG A 154 -5.19 7.99 -12.42
N GLU A 155 -4.80 6.98 -11.65
CA GLU A 155 -5.23 5.58 -11.86
C GLU A 155 -6.76 5.44 -11.70
N SER A 156 -7.34 6.14 -10.72
CA SER A 156 -8.79 6.23 -10.53
C SER A 156 -9.48 6.87 -11.74
N ALA A 157 -8.91 7.96 -12.28
CA ALA A 157 -9.45 8.61 -13.48
C ALA A 157 -9.43 7.68 -14.70
N THR A 158 -8.33 6.93 -14.91
CA THR A 158 -8.24 5.91 -15.97
C THR A 158 -9.28 4.82 -15.79
N THR A 159 -9.47 4.33 -14.57
CA THR A 159 -10.49 3.32 -14.25
C THR A 159 -11.89 3.82 -14.57
N ALA A 160 -12.21 5.07 -14.21
CA ALA A 160 -13.49 5.69 -14.54
C ALA A 160 -13.70 5.82 -16.06
N THR A 161 -12.66 6.19 -16.82
CA THR A 161 -12.73 6.22 -18.30
C THR A 161 -13.01 4.82 -18.87
N ASN A 162 -12.31 3.79 -18.41
CA ASN A 162 -12.51 2.42 -18.88
C ASN A 162 -13.90 1.87 -18.55
N ALA A 163 -14.42 2.19 -17.37
CA ALA A 163 -15.78 1.84 -16.98
C ALA A 163 -16.82 2.52 -17.90
N ASN A 164 -16.60 3.80 -18.25
CA ASN A 164 -17.48 4.51 -19.17
C ASN A 164 -17.46 3.90 -20.59
N THR A 165 -16.29 3.51 -21.09
CA THR A 165 -16.15 2.80 -22.37
C THR A 165 -16.89 1.45 -22.34
N SER A 166 -16.73 0.68 -21.26
CA SER A 166 -17.39 -0.62 -21.11
C SER A 166 -18.92 -0.47 -21.04
N ALA A 167 -19.41 0.51 -20.29
CA ALA A 167 -20.84 0.84 -20.23
C ALA A 167 -21.39 1.18 -21.63
N LYS A 168 -20.64 1.92 -22.45
CA LYS A 168 -21.02 2.22 -23.83
C LYS A 168 -21.10 0.96 -24.69
N SER A 169 -20.12 0.06 -24.62
CA SER A 169 -20.13 -1.22 -25.35
C SER A 169 -21.29 -2.13 -24.94
N HIS A 170 -21.63 -2.17 -23.64
CA HIS A 170 -22.81 -2.90 -23.16
C HIS A 170 -24.12 -2.29 -23.68
N SER A 171 -24.23 -0.96 -23.70
CA SER A 171 -25.39 -0.29 -24.31
C SER A 171 -25.55 -0.64 -25.78
N ASP A 172 -24.46 -0.73 -26.54
CA ASP A 172 -24.49 -1.09 -27.95
C ASP A 172 -24.89 -2.55 -28.16
N SER A 173 -24.35 -3.45 -27.34
CA SER A 173 -24.72 -4.88 -27.37
C SER A 173 -26.20 -5.08 -27.03
N ALA A 174 -26.70 -4.39 -26.01
CA ALA A 174 -28.12 -4.45 -25.62
C ALA A 174 -29.03 -3.99 -26.76
N LYS A 175 -28.63 -2.95 -27.50
CA LYS A 175 -29.35 -2.49 -28.70
C LYS A 175 -29.37 -3.58 -29.78
N SER A 176 -28.22 -4.19 -30.09
CA SER A 176 -28.16 -5.29 -31.06
C SER A 176 -29.04 -6.47 -30.68
N TYR A 177 -29.07 -6.87 -29.40
CA TYR A 177 -29.97 -7.94 -28.95
C TYR A 177 -31.45 -7.58 -29.09
N ALA A 178 -31.83 -6.34 -28.79
CA ALA A 178 -33.19 -5.86 -29.00
C ALA A 178 -33.59 -5.92 -30.49
N ASP A 179 -32.68 -5.58 -31.39
CA ASP A 179 -32.88 -5.65 -32.84
C ASP A 179 -33.04 -7.12 -33.29
N SER A 180 -32.19 -8.04 -32.82
CA SER A 180 -32.30 -9.48 -33.13
C SER A 180 -33.58 -10.12 -32.60
N ALA A 181 -34.01 -9.74 -31.39
CA ALA A 181 -35.28 -10.20 -30.82
C ALA A 181 -36.47 -9.71 -31.67
N SER A 182 -36.42 -8.47 -32.13
CA SER A 182 -37.44 -7.90 -33.01
C SER A 182 -37.51 -8.60 -34.38
N ALA A 183 -36.36 -8.95 -34.95
CA ALA A 183 -36.28 -9.75 -36.18
C ALA A 183 -36.87 -11.15 -35.98
N SER A 184 -36.48 -11.84 -34.91
CA SER A 184 -37.00 -13.18 -34.57
C SER A 184 -38.52 -13.18 -34.37
N ALA A 185 -39.06 -12.16 -33.71
CA ALA A 185 -40.50 -11.99 -33.54
C ALA A 185 -41.23 -11.82 -34.89
N THR A 186 -40.59 -11.16 -35.85
CA THR A 186 -41.12 -11.01 -37.22
C THR A 186 -41.12 -12.33 -37.97
N GLU A 187 -40.02 -13.09 -37.92
CA GLU A 187 -39.93 -14.42 -38.54
C GLU A 187 -40.94 -15.41 -37.97
N SER A 188 -41.19 -15.36 -36.66
CA SER A 188 -42.20 -16.18 -36.01
C SER A 188 -43.62 -15.87 -36.51
N ARG A 189 -43.95 -14.58 -36.69
CA ARG A 189 -45.24 -14.17 -37.29
C ARG A 189 -45.39 -14.69 -38.71
N ASN A 190 -44.34 -14.57 -39.53
CA ASN A 190 -44.36 -15.06 -40.92
C ASN A 190 -44.57 -16.59 -40.95
N SER A 191 -43.92 -17.33 -40.05
CA SER A 191 -44.07 -18.79 -39.95
C SER A 191 -45.50 -19.20 -39.51
N ALA A 192 -46.10 -18.43 -38.60
CA ALA A 192 -47.49 -18.63 -38.20
C ALA A 192 -48.46 -18.39 -39.37
N GLU A 193 -48.23 -17.34 -40.17
CA GLU A 193 -49.02 -17.05 -41.37
C GLU A 193 -48.89 -18.16 -42.42
N GLN A 194 -47.67 -18.65 -42.68
CA GLN A 194 -47.44 -19.79 -43.57
C GLN A 194 -48.15 -21.06 -43.10
N SER A 195 -48.16 -21.32 -41.79
CA SER A 195 -48.88 -22.45 -41.19
C SER A 195 -50.39 -22.32 -41.40
N SER A 196 -50.95 -21.12 -41.20
CA SER A 196 -52.35 -20.84 -41.47
C SER A 196 -52.71 -21.06 -42.95
N ASN A 197 -51.86 -20.61 -43.87
CA ASN A 197 -52.04 -20.83 -45.31
C ASN A 197 -52.00 -22.32 -45.68
N SER A 198 -51.10 -23.09 -45.05
CA SER A 198 -51.01 -24.54 -45.26
C SER A 198 -52.24 -25.28 -44.75
N ALA A 199 -52.79 -24.87 -43.60
CA ALA A 199 -54.04 -25.42 -43.07
C ALA A 199 -55.22 -25.15 -44.02
N ASN A 200 -55.31 -23.95 -44.59
CA ASN A 200 -56.32 -23.62 -45.59
C ASN A 200 -56.17 -24.48 -46.86
N ALA A 201 -54.94 -24.68 -47.35
CA ALA A 201 -54.67 -25.52 -48.51
C ALA A 201 -55.03 -27.01 -48.26
N ALA A 202 -54.77 -27.51 -47.05
CA ALA A 202 -55.17 -28.85 -46.64
C ALA A 202 -56.70 -29.02 -46.65
N LYS A 203 -57.43 -28.02 -46.14
CA LYS A 203 -58.90 -28.02 -46.14
C LYS A 203 -59.49 -28.03 -47.56
N VAL A 204 -58.92 -27.23 -48.46
CA VAL A 204 -59.31 -27.26 -49.88
C VAL A 204 -59.04 -28.64 -50.50
N SER A 205 -57.94 -29.28 -50.15
CA SER A 205 -57.62 -30.64 -50.62
C SER A 205 -58.60 -31.69 -50.07
N GLU A 206 -59.01 -31.57 -48.81
CA GLU A 206 -60.05 -32.41 -48.20
C GLU A 206 -61.37 -32.31 -48.97
N ASP A 207 -61.82 -31.10 -49.28
CA ASP A 207 -63.07 -30.86 -50.03
C ASP A 207 -63.01 -31.43 -51.46
N LYS A 208 -61.85 -31.32 -52.12
CA LYS A 208 -61.60 -31.95 -53.42
C LYS A 208 -61.66 -33.48 -53.34
N ALA A 209 -61.10 -34.07 -52.28
CA ALA A 209 -61.14 -35.52 -52.08
C ALA A 209 -62.58 -36.02 -51.88
N LYS A 210 -63.39 -35.31 -51.07
CA LYS A 210 -64.83 -35.59 -50.91
C LYS A 210 -65.59 -35.51 -52.23
N THR A 211 -65.28 -34.50 -53.05
CA THR A 211 -65.86 -34.35 -54.40
C THR A 211 -65.47 -35.53 -55.31
N SER A 212 -64.22 -35.96 -55.25
CA SER A 212 -63.74 -37.11 -56.02
C SER A 212 -64.42 -38.42 -55.59
N GLU A 213 -64.63 -38.63 -54.29
CA GLU A 213 -65.37 -39.76 -53.75
C GLU A 213 -66.81 -39.80 -54.30
N GLN A 214 -67.51 -38.67 -54.29
CA GLN A 214 -68.86 -38.55 -54.85
C GLN A 214 -68.90 -38.88 -56.34
N ASN A 215 -67.93 -38.37 -57.11
CA ASN A 215 -67.81 -38.67 -58.53
C ASN A 215 -67.57 -40.16 -58.79
N ALA A 216 -66.67 -40.79 -58.02
CA ALA A 216 -66.41 -42.23 -58.14
C ALA A 216 -67.65 -43.07 -57.83
N LYS A 217 -68.43 -42.68 -56.80
CA LYS A 217 -69.71 -43.31 -56.48
C LYS A 217 -70.70 -43.20 -57.65
N LYS A 218 -70.84 -42.01 -58.23
CA LYS A 218 -71.69 -41.79 -59.41
C LYS A 218 -71.25 -42.66 -60.60
N SER A 219 -69.96 -42.70 -60.91
CA SER A 219 -69.44 -43.55 -61.99
C SER A 219 -69.69 -45.04 -61.76
N ALA A 220 -69.61 -45.50 -60.50
CA ALA A 220 -69.95 -46.88 -60.15
C ALA A 220 -71.45 -47.18 -60.38
N ASP A 221 -72.33 -46.25 -59.98
CA ASP A 221 -73.77 -46.37 -60.21
C ASP A 221 -74.10 -46.36 -61.72
N ASP A 222 -73.47 -45.48 -62.50
CA ASP A 222 -73.61 -45.41 -63.96
C ASP A 222 -73.15 -46.71 -64.64
N ALA A 223 -72.01 -47.27 -64.21
CA ALA A 223 -71.51 -48.55 -64.73
C ALA A 223 -72.45 -49.72 -64.40
N LYS A 224 -73.02 -49.73 -63.19
CA LYS A 224 -74.03 -50.72 -62.79
C LYS A 224 -75.27 -50.64 -63.65
N ASN A 225 -75.78 -49.42 -63.88
CA ASN A 225 -76.93 -49.17 -64.74
C ASN A 225 -76.66 -49.63 -66.18
N TRP A 226 -75.50 -49.31 -66.74
CA TRP A 226 -75.11 -49.76 -68.07
C TRP A 226 -75.02 -51.28 -68.17
N ALA A 227 -74.43 -51.97 -67.19
CA ALA A 227 -74.35 -53.43 -67.16
C ALA A 227 -75.74 -54.10 -67.21
N SER A 228 -76.75 -53.50 -66.56
CA SER A 228 -78.15 -53.97 -66.65
C SER A 228 -78.82 -53.77 -68.01
N THR A 229 -78.23 -52.97 -68.91
CA THR A 229 -78.73 -52.78 -70.29
C THR A 229 -78.08 -53.72 -71.31
N ILE A 230 -77.11 -54.55 -70.91
CA ILE A 230 -76.46 -55.52 -71.79
C ILE A 230 -77.41 -56.70 -72.03
N ASP A 231 -77.84 -56.88 -73.28
CA ASP A 231 -78.61 -58.03 -73.72
C ASP A 231 -77.71 -59.25 -73.97
N ASN A 232 -77.71 -60.18 -73.01
CA ASN A 232 -76.92 -61.42 -73.05
C ASN A 232 -77.51 -62.50 -73.96
N SER A 233 -78.63 -62.25 -74.65
CA SER A 233 -79.27 -63.24 -75.53
C SER A 233 -78.43 -63.62 -76.75
N ASN A 234 -77.38 -62.84 -77.08
CA ASN A 234 -76.47 -63.10 -78.20
C ASN A 234 -75.06 -63.57 -77.79
N PHE A 235 -74.75 -63.74 -76.49
CA PHE A 235 -73.45 -64.30 -76.05
C PHE A 235 -73.50 -65.83 -76.04
N ILE A 236 -72.94 -66.39 -77.11
CA ILE A 236 -72.84 -67.82 -77.44
C ILE A 236 -72.34 -68.66 -76.25
N LYS A 237 -73.11 -69.69 -75.91
CA LYS A 237 -72.70 -70.81 -75.03
C LYS A 237 -71.45 -71.48 -75.63
N LYS A 238 -70.32 -71.44 -74.91
CA LYS A 238 -69.18 -72.35 -75.14
C LYS A 238 -68.76 -73.04 -73.85
N THR A 239 -68.43 -74.30 -74.06
CA THR A 239 -68.24 -75.45 -73.17
C THR A 239 -66.89 -75.46 -72.46
N GLY A 240 -66.88 -75.94 -71.20
CA GLY A 240 -65.83 -76.81 -70.62
C GLY A 240 -64.54 -76.16 -70.07
N GLU A 241 -64.22 -76.52 -68.82
CA GLU A 241 -62.90 -76.64 -68.17
C GLU A 241 -62.29 -75.46 -67.33
N GLU A 242 -62.41 -75.66 -66.01
CA GLU A 242 -61.46 -75.48 -64.88
C GLU A 242 -60.58 -74.22 -64.69
N ASN A 243 -60.83 -73.53 -63.56
CA ASN A 243 -59.95 -72.52 -62.93
C ASN A 243 -58.89 -73.19 -62.05
N GLN A 244 -57.60 -72.89 -62.27
CA GLN A 244 -56.50 -73.27 -61.36
C GLN A 244 -56.28 -72.22 -60.26
N SER A 245 -56.17 -72.68 -59.01
CA SER A 245 -55.73 -71.90 -57.83
C SER A 245 -54.26 -72.24 -57.52
N ILE A 246 -53.42 -71.22 -57.32
CA ILE A 246 -52.00 -71.35 -56.97
C ILE A 246 -51.84 -71.16 -55.45
N ASN A 247 -51.41 -72.22 -54.75
CA ASN A 247 -51.18 -72.22 -53.30
C ASN A 247 -49.66 -72.24 -53.04
N GLY A 248 -49.06 -71.09 -52.71
CA GLY A 248 -47.64 -70.96 -52.36
C GLY A 248 -47.45 -70.17 -51.06
N SER A 249 -46.86 -70.81 -50.04
CA SER A 249 -46.52 -70.17 -48.76
C SER A 249 -45.31 -69.23 -48.93
N ILE A 250 -45.44 -67.96 -48.50
CA ILE A 250 -44.40 -66.93 -48.62
C ILE A 250 -43.61 -66.86 -47.30
N ASP A 251 -42.28 -67.01 -47.39
CA ASP A 251 -41.35 -66.81 -46.25
C ASP A 251 -41.18 -65.31 -45.96
N VAL A 252 -41.98 -64.83 -45.00
CA VAL A 252 -42.04 -63.44 -44.54
C VAL A 252 -40.73 -62.90 -43.93
N LYS A 253 -39.71 -63.74 -43.69
CA LYS A 253 -38.43 -63.30 -43.11
C LYS A 253 -37.52 -62.53 -44.09
N LYS A 254 -37.83 -62.53 -45.39
CA LYS A 254 -37.04 -61.89 -46.45
C LYS A 254 -37.87 -60.98 -47.36
N LEU A 255 -38.90 -60.35 -46.82
CA LEU A 255 -39.66 -59.35 -47.58
C LEU A 255 -38.84 -58.07 -47.74
N THR A 256 -38.48 -57.79 -48.98
CA THR A 256 -37.83 -56.55 -49.41
C THR A 256 -38.69 -55.86 -50.44
N GLU A 257 -38.93 -54.57 -50.25
CA GLU A 257 -39.60 -53.71 -51.22
C GLU A 257 -38.57 -52.71 -51.75
N GLN A 258 -38.35 -52.71 -53.07
CA GLN A 258 -37.33 -51.86 -53.72
C GLN A 258 -35.91 -52.00 -53.11
N GLY A 259 -35.56 -53.21 -52.64
CA GLY A 259 -34.27 -53.49 -52.01
C GLY A 259 -34.14 -53.03 -50.55
N GLN A 260 -35.19 -52.43 -49.97
CA GLN A 260 -35.26 -52.03 -48.57
C GLN A 260 -36.03 -53.07 -47.75
N ARG A 261 -35.59 -53.34 -46.52
CA ARG A 261 -36.21 -54.36 -45.65
C ARG A 261 -37.52 -53.82 -45.06
N VAL A 262 -38.60 -54.59 -45.16
CA VAL A 262 -39.91 -54.20 -44.62
C VAL A 262 -40.03 -54.65 -43.16
N TYR A 263 -40.26 -53.71 -42.25
CA TYR A 263 -40.45 -53.98 -40.82
C TYR A 263 -41.93 -54.24 -40.50
N SER A 264 -42.20 -55.21 -39.61
CA SER A 264 -43.55 -55.56 -39.15
C SER A 264 -43.53 -55.87 -37.65
N PRO A 265 -44.70 -55.98 -36.97
CA PRO A 265 -44.75 -56.30 -35.54
C PRO A 265 -44.01 -57.60 -35.16
N ASN A 266 -43.92 -58.54 -36.11
CA ASN A 266 -43.23 -59.83 -35.96
C ASN A 266 -41.76 -59.79 -36.42
N ASN A 267 -41.26 -58.64 -36.88
CA ASN A 267 -39.89 -58.42 -37.35
C ASN A 267 -39.44 -56.97 -37.01
N LYS A 268 -39.15 -56.71 -35.73
CA LYS A 268 -38.78 -55.39 -35.18
C LYS A 268 -37.32 -55.01 -35.52
N PRO A 269 -37.01 -53.71 -35.70
CA PRO A 269 -35.65 -53.24 -35.91
C PRO A 269 -34.77 -53.44 -34.67
N THR A 270 -33.47 -53.67 -34.90
CA THR A 270 -32.42 -53.78 -33.89
C THR A 270 -31.88 -52.39 -33.49
N ALA A 271 -31.12 -52.31 -32.40
CA ALA A 271 -30.52 -51.03 -31.95
C ALA A 271 -29.55 -50.41 -32.98
N ASP A 272 -28.95 -51.25 -33.83
CA ASP A 272 -28.09 -50.84 -34.94
C ASP A 272 -28.91 -50.25 -36.11
N ASP A 273 -30.15 -50.71 -36.31
CA ASP A 273 -31.05 -50.23 -37.38
C ASP A 273 -31.59 -48.80 -37.12
N ILE A 274 -31.50 -48.30 -35.88
CA ILE A 274 -32.07 -46.99 -35.46
C ILE A 274 -31.03 -45.93 -35.04
N GLY A 275 -29.73 -46.22 -35.14
CA GLY A 275 -28.66 -45.21 -35.02
C GLY A 275 -28.47 -44.56 -33.64
N THR A 276 -28.57 -45.31 -32.54
CA THR A 276 -28.25 -44.79 -31.19
C THR A 276 -26.76 -44.90 -30.84
N VAL A 277 -26.16 -43.86 -30.23
CA VAL A 277 -24.70 -43.68 -29.99
C VAL A 277 -24.28 -44.13 -28.56
N PRO A 278 -22.99 -44.40 -28.29
CA PRO A 278 -22.27 -45.64 -28.59
C PRO A 278 -22.10 -46.49 -27.31
N ALA A 279 -22.70 -47.67 -27.24
CA ALA A 279 -22.29 -48.67 -26.26
C ALA A 279 -21.09 -49.45 -26.83
N ILE A 280 -19.96 -49.47 -26.12
CA ILE A 280 -18.80 -50.28 -26.52
C ILE A 280 -19.21 -51.76 -26.43
N LYS A 281 -19.16 -52.45 -27.56
CA LYS A 281 -19.52 -53.87 -27.69
C LYS A 281 -18.32 -54.73 -27.29
N GLU A 282 -18.38 -55.34 -26.11
CA GLU A 282 -17.51 -56.49 -25.79
C GLU A 282 -18.28 -57.79 -26.04
N VAL A 283 -17.63 -58.73 -26.71
CA VAL A 283 -18.16 -60.10 -26.92
C VAL A 283 -17.47 -61.01 -25.93
N VAL A 284 -18.25 -61.65 -25.08
CA VAL A 284 -17.78 -62.73 -24.20
C VAL A 284 -18.67 -63.94 -24.46
N ASN A 285 -18.07 -65.07 -24.83
CA ASN A 285 -18.76 -66.32 -25.16
C ASN A 285 -19.89 -66.15 -26.20
N ASP A 286 -19.57 -65.53 -27.35
CA ASP A 286 -20.49 -65.30 -28.49
C ASP A 286 -21.77 -64.52 -28.17
N SER A 287 -21.86 -63.91 -26.98
CA SER A 287 -22.99 -63.09 -26.54
C SER A 287 -22.54 -61.63 -26.39
N PRO A 288 -23.23 -60.65 -27.00
CA PRO A 288 -22.92 -59.24 -26.80
C PRO A 288 -23.34 -58.82 -25.39
N ILE A 289 -22.40 -58.27 -24.61
CA ILE A 289 -22.68 -57.74 -23.26
C ILE A 289 -22.56 -56.22 -23.30
N TYR A 290 -23.58 -55.52 -22.80
CA TYR A 290 -23.59 -54.07 -22.65
C TYR A 290 -23.14 -53.69 -21.23
N LYS A 291 -21.97 -53.07 -21.07
CA LYS A 291 -21.51 -52.53 -19.78
C LYS A 291 -22.08 -51.12 -19.58
N VAL A 292 -22.90 -50.94 -18.55
CA VAL A 292 -23.27 -49.61 -18.04
C VAL A 292 -22.09 -49.06 -17.22
N GLY A 293 -21.68 -47.83 -17.53
CA GLY A 293 -20.40 -47.23 -17.16
C GLY A 293 -20.03 -47.29 -15.67
N ALA A 294 -18.73 -47.40 -15.42
CA ALA A 294 -18.12 -47.36 -14.09
C ALA A 294 -18.46 -46.06 -13.33
N HIS A 295 -18.47 -46.14 -12.00
CA HIS A 295 -18.52 -44.99 -11.09
C HIS A 295 -17.57 -43.87 -11.56
N ILE A 296 -18.10 -42.67 -11.77
CA ILE A 296 -17.29 -41.48 -12.01
C ILE A 296 -16.55 -41.17 -10.70
N VAL A 297 -15.29 -41.57 -10.60
CA VAL A 297 -14.37 -40.98 -9.63
C VAL A 297 -14.18 -39.54 -10.08
N VAL A 298 -14.72 -38.58 -9.32
CA VAL A 298 -14.50 -37.15 -9.58
C VAL A 298 -13.02 -36.87 -9.29
N LYS A 299 -12.17 -37.02 -10.32
CA LYS A 299 -10.77 -36.62 -10.25
C LYS A 299 -10.75 -35.09 -10.22
N ASP A 300 -9.97 -34.53 -9.30
CA ASP A 300 -9.71 -33.07 -9.27
C ASP A 300 -9.35 -32.60 -10.70
N MET A 301 -9.93 -31.49 -11.13
CA MET A 301 -9.73 -30.96 -12.48
C MET A 301 -8.44 -30.15 -12.54
N ILE A 302 -7.69 -30.24 -13.64
CA ILE A 302 -6.54 -29.37 -13.85
C ILE A 302 -7.03 -27.92 -13.82
N GLY A 303 -6.40 -27.10 -12.97
CA GLY A 303 -6.85 -25.73 -12.69
C GLY A 303 -7.83 -25.62 -11.52
N ASP A 304 -8.14 -26.68 -10.78
CA ASP A 304 -8.85 -26.52 -9.51
C ASP A 304 -7.97 -25.73 -8.52
N GLN A 305 -8.56 -24.73 -7.85
CA GLN A 305 -7.87 -23.87 -6.90
C GLN A 305 -8.59 -23.91 -5.56
N ARG A 306 -7.84 -24.08 -4.46
CA ARG A 306 -8.41 -24.09 -3.11
C ARG A 306 -7.41 -23.68 -2.03
N LEU A 307 -7.91 -23.50 -0.82
CA LEU A 307 -7.11 -23.37 0.39
C LEU A 307 -6.98 -24.74 1.05
N MET A 308 -5.75 -25.15 1.35
CA MET A 308 -5.43 -26.45 1.94
C MET A 308 -4.82 -26.32 3.35
N PRO A 309 -5.10 -27.28 4.25
CA PRO A 309 -4.52 -27.29 5.61
C PRO A 309 -3.08 -27.83 5.65
N PHE A 310 -2.45 -28.07 4.50
CA PHE A 310 -1.09 -28.58 4.40
C PHE A 310 -0.08 -27.44 4.32
N ARG A 311 1.14 -27.66 4.81
CA ARG A 311 2.26 -26.73 4.58
C ARG A 311 2.68 -26.77 3.10
N ARG A 312 3.36 -25.73 2.64
CA ARG A 312 3.86 -25.61 1.26
C ARG A 312 4.65 -26.84 0.80
N ASP A 313 5.51 -27.37 1.65
CA ASP A 313 6.41 -28.48 1.29
C ASP A 313 5.79 -29.87 1.58
N GLU A 314 4.55 -29.90 2.07
CA GLU A 314 3.80 -31.11 2.42
C GLU A 314 2.52 -31.25 1.57
N LEU A 315 2.49 -30.59 0.40
CA LEU A 315 1.33 -30.64 -0.49
C LEU A 315 1.14 -32.04 -1.08
N PRO A 316 -0.11 -32.54 -1.15
CA PRO A 316 -0.41 -33.80 -1.82
C PRO A 316 0.02 -33.77 -3.29
N PHE A 317 0.30 -34.95 -3.84
CA PHE A 317 0.70 -35.10 -5.25
C PHE A 317 -0.28 -34.38 -6.20
N GLY A 318 0.28 -33.69 -7.19
CA GLY A 318 -0.47 -32.92 -8.18
C GLY A 318 -0.90 -31.53 -7.73
N TRP A 319 -0.69 -31.15 -6.46
CA TRP A 319 -1.01 -29.82 -5.94
C TRP A 319 0.21 -28.92 -5.80
N TYR A 320 0.08 -27.68 -6.26
CA TYR A 320 1.17 -26.72 -6.32
C TYR A 320 0.77 -25.41 -5.66
N PHE A 321 1.71 -24.78 -4.97
CA PHE A 321 1.50 -23.51 -4.28
C PHE A 321 1.26 -22.36 -5.28
N ARG A 322 0.26 -21.51 -5.04
CA ARG A 322 -0.08 -20.35 -5.91
C ARG A 322 0.76 -19.12 -5.57
N ASN A 323 2.04 -19.14 -5.94
CA ASN A 323 3.02 -18.10 -5.61
C ASN A 323 3.65 -17.41 -6.82
N GLY A 324 3.20 -17.71 -8.03
CA GLY A 324 3.82 -17.17 -9.25
C GLY A 324 5.08 -17.88 -9.73
N ASP A 325 5.45 -19.02 -9.16
CA ASP A 325 6.62 -19.81 -9.61
C ASP A 325 6.52 -20.16 -11.10
N ASN A 326 7.68 -20.22 -11.76
CA ASN A 326 7.78 -20.47 -13.20
C ASN A 326 8.21 -21.91 -13.47
N PHE A 327 7.49 -22.58 -14.36
CA PHE A 327 7.84 -23.90 -14.87
C PHE A 327 8.23 -23.81 -16.34
N LEU A 328 9.18 -24.63 -16.79
CA LEU A 328 9.48 -24.76 -18.21
C LEU A 328 8.21 -25.15 -18.98
N LEU A 329 7.94 -24.48 -20.10
CA LEU A 329 6.71 -24.66 -20.87
C LEU A 329 6.53 -26.12 -21.34
N ASP A 330 7.63 -26.80 -21.65
CA ASP A 330 7.67 -28.18 -22.10
C ASP A 330 7.67 -29.21 -20.96
N SER A 331 7.79 -28.80 -19.70
CA SER A 331 7.69 -29.70 -18.54
C SER A 331 6.27 -30.24 -18.33
N PRO A 332 6.07 -31.33 -17.55
CA PRO A 332 4.73 -31.81 -17.22
C PRO A 332 3.82 -30.71 -16.64
N HIS A 333 4.34 -29.92 -15.70
CA HIS A 333 3.66 -28.77 -15.09
C HIS A 333 3.32 -27.70 -16.13
N GLY A 334 4.28 -27.38 -17.00
CA GLY A 334 4.10 -26.37 -18.04
C GLY A 334 3.04 -26.77 -19.05
N ARG A 335 2.99 -28.04 -19.45
CA ARG A 335 1.95 -28.57 -20.33
C ARG A 335 0.57 -28.57 -19.65
N ALA A 336 0.49 -28.93 -18.37
CA ALA A 336 -0.76 -28.87 -17.60
C ALA A 336 -1.28 -27.43 -17.53
N LEU A 337 -0.44 -26.46 -17.16
CA LEU A 337 -0.79 -25.04 -17.14
C LEU A 337 -1.17 -24.52 -18.53
N ASN A 338 -0.44 -24.92 -19.58
CA ASN A 338 -0.71 -24.46 -20.93
C ASN A 338 -2.01 -25.05 -21.52
N SER A 339 -2.44 -26.21 -21.04
CA SER A 339 -3.72 -26.83 -21.43
C SER A 339 -4.95 -26.07 -20.96
N LEU A 340 -4.79 -25.19 -19.97
CA LEU A 340 -5.87 -24.31 -19.49
C LEU A 340 -6.30 -23.33 -20.59
N SER A 341 -7.58 -22.97 -20.58
CA SER A 341 -8.16 -22.07 -21.58
C SER A 341 -7.48 -20.70 -21.56
N ALA A 342 -7.53 -19.99 -22.69
CA ALA A 342 -6.97 -18.64 -22.79
C ALA A 342 -7.61 -17.69 -21.75
N ASN A 343 -8.93 -17.79 -21.54
CA ASN A 343 -9.65 -16.99 -20.56
C ASN A 343 -9.18 -17.29 -19.14
N TYR A 344 -9.08 -18.57 -18.77
CA TYR A 344 -8.57 -18.95 -17.44
C TYR A 344 -7.16 -18.39 -17.20
N LYS A 345 -6.28 -18.53 -18.19
CA LYS A 345 -4.91 -18.02 -18.09
C LYS A 345 -4.88 -16.51 -17.93
N ASN A 346 -5.72 -15.79 -18.68
CA ASN A 346 -5.86 -14.34 -18.58
C ASN A 346 -6.36 -13.91 -17.19
N ASP A 347 -7.46 -14.50 -16.73
CA ASP A 347 -8.11 -14.14 -15.46
C ASP A 347 -7.17 -14.40 -14.27
N HIS A 348 -6.38 -15.46 -14.32
CA HIS A 348 -5.45 -15.81 -13.25
C HIS A 348 -4.00 -15.37 -13.47
N ARG A 349 -3.75 -14.48 -14.45
CA ARG A 349 -2.42 -13.93 -14.77
C ARG A 349 -1.35 -15.00 -14.99
N ILE A 350 -1.71 -16.08 -15.66
CA ILE A 350 -0.82 -17.15 -16.11
C ILE A 350 -0.27 -16.74 -17.47
N THR A 351 1.03 -16.48 -17.52
CA THR A 351 1.71 -15.89 -18.68
C THR A 351 2.90 -16.74 -19.11
N ILE A 352 3.19 -16.75 -20.40
CA ILE A 352 4.39 -17.38 -20.96
C ILE A 352 5.47 -16.30 -21.11
N LYS A 353 6.66 -16.55 -20.57
CA LYS A 353 7.81 -15.64 -20.60
C LYS A 353 9.02 -16.35 -21.20
N THR A 354 9.81 -15.64 -21.99
CA THR A 354 11.08 -16.16 -22.52
C THR A 354 12.24 -15.69 -21.64
N ILE A 355 12.98 -16.64 -21.06
CA ILE A 355 14.13 -16.40 -20.19
C ILE A 355 15.29 -17.24 -20.72
N ASN A 356 16.40 -16.59 -21.10
CA ASN A 356 17.61 -17.26 -21.62
C ASN A 356 17.30 -18.24 -22.78
N GLY A 357 16.44 -17.84 -23.71
CA GLY A 357 16.07 -18.63 -24.89
C GLY A 357 15.09 -19.79 -24.62
N LYS A 358 14.64 -19.98 -23.37
CA LYS A 358 13.62 -20.97 -23.01
C LYS A 358 12.32 -20.30 -22.59
N GLN A 359 11.20 -20.94 -22.91
CA GLN A 359 9.87 -20.48 -22.51
C GLN A 359 9.48 -21.08 -21.17
N TYR A 360 8.95 -20.24 -20.29
CA TYR A 360 8.43 -20.59 -18.98
C TYR A 360 6.98 -20.13 -18.86
N ILE A 361 6.18 -20.84 -18.07
CA ILE A 361 4.81 -20.49 -17.74
C ILE A 361 4.65 -20.49 -16.21
N ASN A 362 3.99 -19.48 -15.66
CA ASN A 362 3.84 -19.35 -14.22
C ASN A 362 2.58 -20.04 -13.67
N VAL A 363 2.64 -20.56 -12.44
CA VAL A 363 1.43 -20.80 -11.65
C VAL A 363 0.79 -19.45 -11.29
N PRO A 364 -0.53 -19.39 -11.05
CA PRO A 364 -1.15 -18.16 -10.58
C PRO A 364 -0.61 -17.75 -9.20
N THR A 365 -0.74 -16.47 -8.87
CA THR A 365 -0.40 -15.95 -7.54
C THR A 365 -1.67 -15.65 -6.74
N ALA A 366 -1.71 -16.11 -5.50
CA ALA A 366 -2.73 -15.72 -4.52
C ALA A 366 -2.34 -14.46 -3.73
N PHE A 367 -1.21 -13.83 -4.08
CA PHE A 367 -0.63 -12.69 -3.36
C PHE A 367 -0.59 -11.44 -4.23
N ALA A 368 -0.88 -10.30 -3.60
CA ALA A 368 -0.68 -8.98 -4.15
C ALA A 368 0.82 -8.65 -4.25
N PRO A 369 1.21 -7.63 -5.04
CA PRO A 369 2.62 -7.24 -5.20
C PRO A 369 3.34 -6.84 -3.90
N ASP A 370 2.59 -6.40 -2.88
CA ASP A 370 3.11 -6.07 -1.54
C ASP A 370 3.26 -7.29 -0.61
N GLY A 371 2.93 -8.49 -1.10
CA GLY A 371 3.05 -9.76 -0.38
C GLY A 371 1.81 -10.16 0.42
N ARG A 372 0.77 -9.34 0.47
CA ARG A 372 -0.48 -9.69 1.17
C ARG A 372 -1.28 -10.71 0.36
N GLY A 373 -1.96 -11.62 1.07
CA GLY A 373 -2.81 -12.63 0.45
C GLY A 373 -4.16 -12.03 0.05
N TYR A 374 -4.66 -12.37 -1.14
CA TYR A 374 -6.02 -12.01 -1.53
C TYR A 374 -7.05 -12.84 -0.76
N PHE A 375 -8.10 -12.18 -0.27
CA PHE A 375 -9.31 -12.89 0.16
C PHE A 375 -10.16 -13.24 -1.06
N GLU A 376 -10.46 -14.54 -1.21
CA GLU A 376 -11.32 -15.02 -2.27
C GLU A 376 -12.78 -14.77 -1.92
N ARG A 377 -13.54 -14.19 -2.87
CA ARG A 377 -14.96 -13.93 -2.71
C ARG A 377 -15.70 -14.15 -4.02
N ALA A 378 -17.00 -14.47 -3.91
CA ALA A 378 -17.84 -14.74 -5.06
C ALA A 378 -17.89 -13.56 -6.04
N VAL A 379 -17.76 -13.85 -7.34
CA VAL A 379 -18.02 -12.90 -8.42
C VAL A 379 -19.48 -12.43 -8.39
N ASN A 380 -19.74 -11.23 -8.87
CA ASN A 380 -21.11 -10.70 -8.97
C ASN A 380 -21.65 -10.72 -10.40
N GLY A 381 -20.88 -11.25 -11.35
CA GLY A 381 -21.24 -11.34 -12.77
C GLY A 381 -21.28 -10.00 -13.50
N ILE A 382 -20.88 -8.89 -12.85
CA ILE A 382 -20.90 -7.54 -13.43
C ILE A 382 -19.50 -6.92 -13.28
N ASN A 383 -19.26 -6.16 -12.22
CA ASN A 383 -18.00 -5.42 -12.03
C ASN A 383 -16.92 -6.30 -11.37
N ARG A 384 -17.32 -7.28 -10.55
CA ARG A 384 -16.40 -8.25 -9.95
C ARG A 384 -16.47 -9.54 -10.74
N GLN A 385 -15.48 -9.71 -11.61
CA GLN A 385 -15.28 -10.87 -12.48
C GLN A 385 -14.21 -11.81 -11.92
N VAL A 386 -14.11 -13.02 -12.49
CA VAL A 386 -13.04 -13.96 -12.14
C VAL A 386 -11.70 -13.29 -12.41
N GLY A 387 -10.76 -13.37 -11.46
CA GLY A 387 -9.45 -12.74 -11.59
C GLY A 387 -9.36 -11.25 -11.25
N SER A 388 -10.51 -10.55 -11.14
CA SER A 388 -10.53 -9.15 -10.72
C SER A 388 -10.13 -8.99 -9.25
N THR A 389 -9.33 -7.97 -8.95
CA THR A 389 -8.85 -7.65 -7.60
C THR A 389 -9.56 -6.38 -7.11
N GLU A 390 -10.03 -6.40 -5.86
CA GLU A 390 -10.57 -5.23 -5.17
C GLU A 390 -9.57 -4.87 -4.05
N ASP A 391 -9.22 -3.58 -3.92
CA ASP A 391 -8.36 -3.11 -2.83
C ASP A 391 -9.11 -3.07 -1.49
N ASP A 392 -8.37 -2.93 -0.40
CA ASP A 392 -8.93 -2.81 0.94
C ASP A 392 -9.92 -1.64 1.03
N ALA A 393 -11.12 -1.94 1.47
CA ALA A 393 -12.14 -0.94 1.71
C ALA A 393 -12.89 -1.22 3.01
N ILE A 394 -13.10 -0.16 3.79
CA ILE A 394 -14.13 -0.13 4.84
C ILE A 394 -15.36 0.61 4.30
N ARG A 395 -16.53 0.33 4.87
CA ARG A 395 -17.73 1.13 4.58
C ARG A 395 -17.50 2.57 5.02
N ASN A 396 -18.18 3.51 4.37
CA ASN A 396 -18.17 4.91 4.80
C ASN A 396 -18.61 5.04 6.27
N ILE A 397 -17.77 5.64 7.11
CA ILE A 397 -18.05 5.93 8.51
C ILE A 397 -18.11 7.45 8.66
N TYR A 398 -19.27 7.98 9.01
CA TYR A 398 -19.44 9.41 9.28
C TYR A 398 -20.16 9.62 10.60
N GLY A 399 -19.84 10.74 11.26
CA GLY A 399 -20.49 11.21 12.47
C GLY A 399 -20.34 12.73 12.56
N GLN A 400 -21.30 13.40 13.17
CA GLN A 400 -21.24 14.84 13.39
C GLN A 400 -20.93 15.11 14.86
N GLN A 401 -19.85 15.83 15.10
CA GLN A 401 -19.50 16.34 16.42
C GLN A 401 -19.71 17.84 16.45
N GLY A 402 -20.50 18.33 17.41
CA GLY A 402 -20.80 19.74 17.55
C GLY A 402 -21.11 20.09 18.99
N VAL A 403 -20.65 21.26 19.42
CA VAL A 403 -20.93 21.82 20.73
C VAL A 403 -22.08 22.80 20.56
N ARG A 404 -23.21 22.58 21.24
CA ARG A 404 -24.29 23.57 21.34
C ARG A 404 -24.33 24.11 22.76
N GLY A 405 -23.73 25.28 22.99
CA GLY A 405 -23.88 26.00 24.25
C GLY A 405 -23.19 27.36 24.22
N GLY A 406 -23.80 28.35 24.86
CA GLY A 406 -23.18 29.64 25.19
C GLY A 406 -22.04 29.47 26.20
N VAL A 407 -21.47 30.59 26.67
CA VAL A 407 -20.44 30.62 27.73
C VAL A 407 -20.79 29.57 28.80
N ASP A 408 -19.91 28.58 29.02
CA ASP A 408 -20.09 27.40 29.91
C ASP A 408 -20.68 26.09 29.30
N ALA A 409 -20.26 25.71 28.08
CA ALA A 409 -20.57 24.37 27.53
C ALA A 409 -19.52 23.32 27.96
N SER A 410 -19.90 22.36 28.82
CA SER A 410 -19.07 21.19 29.19
C SER A 410 -19.25 20.03 28.19
N ILE A 411 -18.15 19.46 27.70
CA ILE A 411 -18.14 18.29 26.80
C ILE A 411 -17.53 17.11 27.55
N ASP A 412 -18.32 16.07 27.81
CA ASP A 412 -17.82 14.80 28.34
C ASP A 412 -17.17 13.99 27.20
N ILE A 413 -15.84 13.89 27.23
CA ILE A 413 -15.05 13.15 26.25
C ILE A 413 -14.67 11.79 26.84
N ASN A 414 -15.16 10.70 26.24
CA ASN A 414 -14.91 9.33 26.68
C ASN A 414 -14.63 8.38 25.50
N GLY A 415 -14.07 7.19 25.80
CA GLY A 415 -13.82 6.14 24.81
C GLY A 415 -12.70 6.49 23.82
N GLY A 416 -12.97 6.36 22.52
CA GLY A 416 -12.00 6.60 21.44
C GLY A 416 -11.58 8.06 21.26
N PHE A 417 -12.14 9.00 22.03
CA PHE A 417 -11.82 10.41 21.95
C PHE A 417 -10.96 10.86 23.14
N THR A 418 -9.89 11.63 22.90
CA THR A 418 -9.09 12.29 23.94
C THR A 418 -9.35 13.79 23.96
N PRO A 419 -9.42 14.43 25.15
CA PRO A 419 -9.39 15.87 25.25
C PRO A 419 -7.98 16.37 24.90
N TYR A 420 -7.90 17.38 24.04
CA TYR A 420 -6.69 18.14 23.78
C TYR A 420 -7.03 19.62 23.97
N THR A 421 -6.59 20.17 25.11
CA THR A 421 -6.81 21.57 25.45
C THR A 421 -5.71 22.41 24.83
N TYR A 422 -6.09 23.41 24.05
CA TYR A 422 -5.15 24.36 23.47
C TYR A 422 -5.63 25.79 23.71
N VAL A 423 -4.72 26.65 24.16
CA VAL A 423 -4.99 28.08 24.33
C VAL A 423 -4.64 28.78 23.01
N PHE A 424 -5.66 29.26 22.29
CA PHE A 424 -5.48 30.05 21.08
C PHE A 424 -6.22 31.38 21.21
N SER A 425 -5.70 32.42 20.54
CA SER A 425 -6.37 33.71 20.38
C SER A 425 -7.35 33.62 19.20
N TYR A 426 -8.66 33.77 19.45
CA TYR A 426 -9.69 33.68 18.40
C TYR A 426 -10.00 35.04 17.74
N SER A 427 -10.72 34.95 16.64
CA SER A 427 -10.77 35.90 15.57
C SER A 427 -12.08 35.72 14.71
N ARG A 428 -13.11 36.59 14.72
CA ARG A 428 -14.42 36.41 14.03
C ARG A 428 -14.47 36.94 12.57
N GLY A 429 -14.59 36.04 11.59
CA GLY A 429 -14.71 36.36 10.17
C GLY A 429 -16.02 35.85 9.59
N VAL A 430 -16.72 36.69 8.84
CA VAL A 430 -18.00 36.37 8.21
C VAL A 430 -17.74 35.81 6.80
N GLY A 431 -17.55 34.50 6.70
CA GLY A 431 -17.39 33.80 5.42
C GLY A 431 -17.15 32.30 5.65
N LYS A 432 -17.83 31.45 4.88
CA LYS A 432 -18.03 30.00 5.18
C LYS A 432 -16.78 29.12 5.32
N GLN A 433 -15.57 29.64 5.15
CA GLN A 433 -14.32 28.92 5.41
C GLN A 433 -13.20 29.92 5.73
N ALA A 434 -13.16 30.46 6.95
CA ALA A 434 -11.96 31.09 7.53
C ALA A 434 -12.26 31.52 8.97
N ILE A 435 -11.47 31.01 9.92
CA ILE A 435 -11.39 31.59 11.26
C ILE A 435 -10.32 32.70 11.18
N VAL A 436 -10.75 33.97 11.07
CA VAL A 436 -9.89 35.18 11.11
C VAL A 436 -10.65 36.33 11.80
N VAL A 437 -9.93 37.21 12.51
CA VAL A 437 -10.22 38.55 13.11
C VAL A 437 -10.39 38.76 14.65
N GLN A 438 -9.28 39.02 15.33
CA GLN A 438 -8.97 40.14 16.22
C GLN A 438 -10.09 40.69 17.14
N ASP A 439 -10.02 40.40 18.46
CA ASP A 439 -10.42 41.31 19.54
C ASP A 439 -9.64 40.99 20.83
N TYR A 440 -8.95 42.01 21.37
CA TYR A 440 -8.15 41.94 22.60
C TYR A 440 -9.08 41.96 23.82
N ASN A 441 -9.23 40.83 24.54
CA ASN A 441 -9.46 40.72 26.00
C ASN A 441 -10.32 39.53 26.50
N SER A 442 -10.54 38.45 25.74
CA SER A 442 -11.07 37.20 26.34
C SER A 442 -10.26 35.98 25.92
N LEU A 443 -9.61 35.34 26.90
CA LEU A 443 -9.00 34.02 26.73
C LEU A 443 -10.14 32.99 26.69
N ALA A 444 -10.56 32.59 25.49
CA ALA A 444 -11.52 31.50 25.33
C ALA A 444 -10.76 30.17 25.29
N GLU A 445 -10.90 29.34 26.33
CA GLU A 445 -10.43 27.95 26.31
C GLU A 445 -11.27 27.14 25.31
N SER A 446 -10.63 26.58 24.29
CA SER A 446 -11.27 25.68 23.33
C SER A 446 -10.78 24.25 23.55
N VAL A 447 -11.71 23.32 23.78
CA VAL A 447 -11.43 21.90 23.92
C VAL A 447 -11.59 21.24 22.55
N ILE A 448 -10.50 20.72 21.99
CA ILE A 448 -10.52 19.92 20.75
C ILE A 448 -10.51 18.45 21.16
N SER A 449 -11.37 17.63 20.57
CA SER A 449 -11.32 16.18 20.76
C SER A 449 -10.60 15.51 19.60
N THR A 450 -9.64 14.65 19.91
CA THR A 450 -8.96 13.81 18.90
C THR A 450 -9.56 12.41 18.92
N PHE A 451 -9.92 11.87 17.75
CA PHE A 451 -10.35 10.48 17.61
C PHE A 451 -9.17 9.56 17.35
N ASP A 452 -9.03 8.52 18.17
CA ASP A 452 -8.08 7.43 17.98
C ASP A 452 -8.80 6.10 18.21
N ALA A 453 -9.02 5.36 17.11
CA ALA A 453 -9.69 4.07 17.14
C ALA A 453 -8.94 3.01 17.97
N SER A 454 -7.61 3.09 18.06
CA SER A 454 -6.77 2.09 18.76
C SER A 454 -7.09 1.97 20.26
N ARG A 455 -7.75 2.99 20.82
CA ARG A 455 -8.15 3.04 22.23
C ARG A 455 -9.36 2.19 22.57
N ILE A 456 -10.16 1.81 21.57
CA ILE A 456 -11.42 1.09 21.78
C ILE A 456 -11.57 -0.15 20.88
N VAL A 457 -10.75 -0.26 19.83
CA VAL A 457 -10.72 -1.45 18.97
C VAL A 457 -9.26 -1.82 18.64
N PRO A 458 -8.94 -3.12 18.47
CA PRO A 458 -7.64 -3.54 17.96
C PRO A 458 -7.40 -2.94 16.57
N THR A 459 -6.28 -2.26 16.38
CA THR A 459 -5.85 -1.71 15.09
C THR A 459 -4.60 -2.42 14.58
N ALA A 460 -4.44 -2.45 13.25
CA ALA A 460 -3.27 -3.02 12.57
C ALA A 460 -3.03 -2.25 11.27
N HIS A 461 -1.90 -2.52 10.60
CA HIS A 461 -1.58 -1.95 9.29
C HIS A 461 -2.52 -2.41 8.15
N GLU A 462 -3.37 -3.40 8.41
CA GLU A 462 -4.30 -3.99 7.45
C GLU A 462 -5.65 -4.24 8.16
N ASN A 463 -6.75 -3.86 7.50
CA ASN A 463 -8.09 -4.17 7.98
C ASN A 463 -8.44 -5.61 7.66
N ARG A 464 -8.57 -6.46 8.68
CA ARG A 464 -8.89 -7.88 8.50
C ARG A 464 -9.83 -8.39 9.59
N PRO A 465 -10.80 -9.26 9.23
CA PRO A 465 -11.49 -10.06 10.23
C PRO A 465 -10.54 -11.09 10.82
N LEU A 466 -10.95 -11.70 11.94
CA LEU A 466 -10.28 -12.89 12.46
C LEU A 466 -10.19 -13.95 11.34
N ASN A 467 -9.00 -14.48 11.10
CA ASN A 467 -8.72 -15.43 10.02
C ASN A 467 -7.68 -16.46 10.46
N ILE A 468 -7.56 -17.55 9.67
CA ILE A 468 -6.57 -18.62 9.86
C ILE A 468 -5.80 -18.82 8.55
N GLY A 469 -4.50 -19.05 8.66
CA GLY A 469 -3.62 -19.30 7.51
C GLY A 469 -3.85 -20.69 6.90
N MET A 470 -4.01 -20.74 5.58
CA MET A 470 -4.08 -21.96 4.78
C MET A 470 -3.25 -21.78 3.52
N THR A 471 -2.79 -22.87 2.92
CA THR A 471 -1.95 -22.81 1.71
C THR A 471 -2.81 -22.70 0.47
N PRO A 472 -2.75 -21.59 -0.30
CA PRO A 472 -3.42 -21.48 -1.59
C PRO A 472 -2.74 -22.36 -2.63
N VAL A 473 -3.51 -23.23 -3.27
CA VAL A 473 -2.98 -24.23 -4.20
C VAL A 473 -3.74 -24.28 -5.52
N ILE A 474 -3.10 -24.84 -6.54
CA ILE A 474 -3.66 -25.21 -7.84
C ILE A 474 -3.35 -26.67 -8.14
N TYR A 475 -4.32 -27.40 -8.69
CA TYR A 475 -4.11 -28.78 -9.14
C TYR A 475 -3.62 -28.82 -10.58
N LEU A 476 -2.49 -29.49 -10.81
CA LEU A 476 -1.92 -29.75 -12.13
C LEU A 476 -1.92 -31.25 -12.49
N GLY A 477 -2.13 -32.12 -11.51
CA GLY A 477 -2.25 -33.57 -11.70
C GLY A 477 -0.98 -34.28 -12.17
N VAL A 478 0.18 -33.63 -12.03
CA VAL A 478 1.51 -34.10 -12.43
C VAL A 478 2.52 -33.98 -11.31
#